data_AF-A0A926SE13-F1
#
_entry.id   AF-A0A926SE13-F1
#
_cell.length_a   1.000
_cell.length_b   1.000
_cell.length_c   1.000
_cell.angle_alpha   90.00
_cell.angle_beta   90.00
_cell.angle_gamma   90.00
#
_symmetry.space_group_name_H-M   'P 1'
#
loop_
_entity.id
_entity.type
_entity.pdbx_description
1 polymer ?
#
loop_
_entity_poly.entity_id
_entity_poly.type
_entity_poly.pdbx_seq_one_letter_code
_entity_poly.pdbx_strand_id
1 'polypeptide(L)'
;MLEITIWSLLVGNVGWQAVVVSGLLRWRQVVNSQQQQEEEEILTCFESKEDFPGAKTAQHNGKVDYSNRPHEASTDPQLVGWEFKIVRASRDLFRNPAVLQKLCEEEAMSGWILLEKLDDRRVRFKRLIALRNVLDVKQLSYDPYRSHYGSSLTPLTWVGAIAAVLMVVVPSYFAYNLVSGMLSHAQENPPASPYEEIPPQDFPPAQ
;
A
#
# COMPACT_ATOMS: atom_id res chain seq x y z
N MET A 1 -48.71 -15.48 -6.16
CA MET A 1 -47.40 -15.86 -6.72
C MET A 1 -46.49 -14.65 -6.92
N LEU A 2 -46.94 -13.62 -7.65
CA LEU A 2 -46.15 -12.43 -8.02
C LEU A 2 -45.68 -11.58 -6.81
N GLU A 3 -46.48 -11.54 -5.75
CA GLU A 3 -46.16 -10.81 -4.52
C GLU A 3 -45.00 -11.46 -3.74
N ILE A 4 -44.99 -12.79 -3.64
CA ILE A 4 -43.91 -13.56 -2.98
C ILE A 4 -42.58 -13.36 -3.73
N THR A 5 -42.62 -13.33 -5.06
CA THR A 5 -41.43 -13.04 -5.86
C THR A 5 -40.92 -11.62 -5.64
N ILE A 6 -41.79 -10.61 -5.57
CA ILE A 6 -41.38 -9.21 -5.32
C ILE A 6 -40.73 -9.08 -3.93
N TRP A 7 -41.35 -9.65 -2.89
CA TRP A 7 -40.80 -9.61 -1.52
C TRP A 7 -39.45 -10.35 -1.41
N SER A 8 -39.31 -11.49 -2.07
CA SER A 8 -38.03 -12.23 -2.09
C SER A 8 -36.91 -11.45 -2.77
N LEU A 9 -37.24 -10.71 -3.84
CA LEU A 9 -36.29 -9.92 -4.62
C LEU A 9 -35.85 -8.67 -3.86
N LEU A 10 -36.78 -8.06 -3.10
CA LEU A 10 -36.51 -6.92 -2.23
C LEU A 10 -35.62 -7.30 -1.04
N VAL A 11 -35.95 -8.40 -0.34
CA VAL A 11 -35.16 -8.88 0.81
C VAL A 11 -33.78 -9.39 0.35
N GLY A 12 -33.69 -10.06 -0.79
CA GLY A 12 -32.42 -10.51 -1.36
C GLY A 12 -31.50 -9.36 -1.75
N ASN A 13 -32.03 -8.30 -2.36
CA ASN A 13 -31.24 -7.14 -2.77
C ASN A 13 -30.77 -6.31 -1.57
N VAL A 14 -31.63 -6.08 -0.58
CA VAL A 14 -31.27 -5.38 0.67
C VAL A 14 -30.23 -6.15 1.47
N GLY A 15 -30.35 -7.48 1.55
CA GLY A 15 -29.37 -8.32 2.24
C GLY A 15 -27.98 -8.25 1.60
N TRP A 16 -27.90 -8.33 0.27
CA TRP A 16 -26.63 -8.21 -0.46
C TRP A 16 -26.00 -6.83 -0.28
N GLN A 17 -26.78 -5.76 -0.42
CA GLN A 17 -26.29 -4.40 -0.22
C GLN A 17 -25.77 -4.17 1.20
N ALA A 18 -26.44 -4.71 2.22
CA ALA A 18 -26.00 -4.60 3.62
C ALA A 18 -24.65 -5.29 3.85
N VAL A 19 -24.43 -6.48 3.27
CA VAL A 19 -23.15 -7.22 3.37
C VAL A 19 -22.02 -6.46 2.67
N VAL A 20 -22.28 -5.93 1.46
CA VAL A 20 -21.27 -5.16 0.73
C VAL A 20 -20.90 -3.88 1.48
N VAL A 21 -21.89 -3.11 1.94
CA VAL A 21 -21.67 -1.85 2.66
C VAL A 21 -20.95 -2.08 3.98
N SER A 22 -21.33 -3.11 4.75
CA SER A 22 -20.67 -3.44 6.02
C SER A 22 -19.24 -3.94 5.83
N GLY A 23 -18.97 -4.73 4.79
CA GLY A 23 -17.62 -5.12 4.40
C GLY A 23 -16.74 -3.92 4.03
N LEU A 24 -17.28 -2.99 3.23
CA LEU A 24 -16.59 -1.77 2.81
C LEU A 24 -16.31 -0.83 3.99
N LEU A 25 -17.26 -0.68 4.90
CA LEU A 25 -17.11 0.13 6.12
C LEU A 25 -16.03 -0.46 7.05
N ARG A 26 -16.04 -1.78 7.28
CA ARG A 26 -14.98 -2.44 8.07
C ARG A 26 -13.61 -2.25 7.43
N TRP A 27 -13.51 -2.42 6.12
CA TRP A 27 -12.23 -2.25 5.43
C TRP A 27 -11.74 -0.80 5.51
N ARG A 28 -12.61 0.18 5.26
CA ARG A 28 -12.28 1.61 5.42
C ARG A 28 -11.84 1.94 6.83
N GLN A 29 -12.52 1.40 7.84
CA GLN A 29 -12.18 1.63 9.24
C GLN A 29 -10.80 1.07 9.59
N VAL A 30 -10.46 -0.13 9.11
CA VAL A 30 -9.12 -0.71 9.31
C VAL A 30 -8.04 0.13 8.63
N VAL A 31 -8.25 0.56 7.39
CA VAL A 31 -7.29 1.39 6.66
C VAL A 31 -7.11 2.77 7.32
N ASN A 32 -8.21 3.44 7.68
CA ASN A 32 -8.15 4.73 8.37
C ASN A 32 -7.49 4.62 9.74
N SER A 33 -7.73 3.54 10.50
CA SER A 33 -7.07 3.35 11.79
C SER A 33 -5.55 3.21 11.66
N GLN A 34 -5.08 2.56 10.58
CA GLN A 34 -3.64 2.51 10.28
C GLN A 34 -3.09 3.88 9.89
N GLN A 35 -3.81 4.64 9.06
CA GLN A 35 -3.38 5.99 8.68
C GLN A 35 -3.38 6.96 9.85
N GLN A 36 -4.38 6.94 10.73
CA GLN A 36 -4.42 7.79 11.92
C GLN A 36 -3.26 7.47 12.87
N GLN A 37 -2.92 6.19 13.03
CA GLN A 37 -1.75 5.80 13.80
C GLN A 37 -0.44 6.28 13.17
N GLU A 38 -0.38 6.39 11.84
CA GLU A 38 0.76 6.99 11.13
C GLU A 38 0.81 8.54 11.27
N GLU A 39 -0.34 9.22 11.33
CA GLU A 39 -0.45 10.69 11.42
C GLU A 39 -0.17 11.21 12.83
N GLU A 40 -0.67 10.55 13.88
CA GLU A 40 -0.40 10.93 15.28
C GLU A 40 1.10 10.82 15.64
N GLU A 41 1.83 9.96 14.93
CA GLU A 41 3.26 9.72 15.13
C GLU A 41 4.16 10.76 14.42
N ILE A 42 3.69 11.41 13.36
CA ILE A 42 4.42 12.52 12.69
C ILE A 42 4.34 13.79 13.55
N LEU A 43 3.23 13.97 14.26
CA LEU A 43 3.00 15.12 15.14
C LEU A 43 3.77 15.02 16.46
N THR A 44 4.13 13.81 16.89
CA THR A 44 4.97 13.56 18.08
C THR A 44 6.46 13.55 17.73
N CYS A 45 6.89 14.47 16.86
CA CYS A 45 8.31 14.79 16.73
C CYS A 45 8.82 15.26 18.09
N PHE A 46 9.53 14.38 18.79
CA PHE A 46 10.26 14.75 19.99
C PHE A 46 11.21 15.89 19.61
N GLU A 47 10.98 17.07 20.18
CA GLU A 47 11.94 18.15 20.23
C GLU A 47 13.15 17.61 20.99
N SER A 48 14.13 17.07 20.27
CA SER A 48 15.41 16.68 20.83
C SER A 48 16.14 17.98 21.16
N LYS A 49 15.79 18.57 22.29
CA LYS A 49 16.59 19.59 22.94
C LYS A 49 17.91 18.91 23.30
N GLU A 50 18.88 19.11 22.44
CA GLU A 50 20.29 18.77 22.64
C GLU A 50 20.83 19.59 23.81
N ASP A 51 20.49 19.22 25.05
CA ASP A 51 21.23 19.67 26.22
C ASP A 51 22.57 18.90 26.24
N PHE A 52 23.55 19.38 25.48
CA PHE A 52 24.97 19.07 25.67
C PHE A 52 25.58 20.08 26.64
N PRO A 53 25.75 19.79 27.95
CA PRO A 53 26.67 20.53 28.80
C PRO A 53 28.10 20.07 28.48
N GLY A 54 28.61 20.45 27.32
CA GLY A 54 29.91 19.95 26.86
C GLY A 54 30.57 20.73 25.74
N ALA A 55 29.82 21.49 24.95
CA ALA A 55 30.41 22.48 24.05
C ALA A 55 30.70 23.73 24.85
N LYS A 56 31.89 23.80 25.46
CA LYS A 56 32.44 25.04 26.00
C LYS A 56 32.50 26.05 24.85
N THR A 57 31.47 26.88 24.73
CA THR A 57 31.62 28.23 24.18
C THR A 57 32.62 28.92 25.08
N ALA A 58 33.88 28.93 24.64
CA ALA A 58 34.88 29.84 25.17
C ALA A 58 34.43 31.26 24.81
N GLN A 59 33.56 31.83 25.63
CA GLN A 59 33.51 33.27 25.80
C GLN A 59 34.82 33.68 26.46
N HIS A 60 35.87 33.84 25.65
CA HIS A 60 36.98 34.69 26.02
C HIS A 60 36.68 36.08 25.45
N ASN A 61 36.25 36.96 26.34
CA ASN A 61 36.26 38.40 26.13
C ASN A 61 37.73 38.82 25.98
N GLY A 62 38.17 39.08 24.76
CA GLY A 62 39.56 39.41 24.45
C GLY A 62 39.64 39.97 23.04
N LYS A 63 40.02 41.24 22.94
CA LYS A 63 40.31 41.94 21.68
C LYS A 63 41.43 41.17 20.96
N VAL A 64 41.12 40.52 19.84
CA VAL A 64 42.10 39.80 19.01
C VAL A 64 42.31 40.58 17.72
N ASP A 65 43.49 41.16 17.58
CA ASP A 65 43.98 41.80 16.36
C ASP A 65 44.15 40.76 15.25
N TYR A 66 43.66 41.09 14.05
CA TYR A 66 43.88 40.32 12.84
C TYR A 66 45.32 40.48 12.37
N SER A 67 46.21 39.56 12.73
CA SER A 67 47.36 39.25 11.89
C SER A 67 47.88 37.84 12.14
N ASN A 68 48.00 37.08 11.05
CA ASN A 68 48.69 35.80 10.90
C ASN A 68 47.98 34.54 11.42
N ARG A 69 47.33 33.82 10.49
CA ARG A 69 47.21 32.37 10.58
C ARG A 69 47.46 31.73 9.21
N PRO A 70 48.38 30.76 9.09
CA PRO A 70 48.58 30.02 7.85
C PRO A 70 47.44 29.03 7.62
N HIS A 71 47.25 28.71 6.34
CA HIS A 71 46.32 27.77 5.73
C HIS A 71 46.27 26.38 6.41
N GLU A 72 45.13 25.69 6.20
CA GLU A 72 44.84 24.24 6.37
C GLU A 72 44.11 23.79 7.66
N ALA A 73 42.78 23.81 7.59
CA ALA A 73 41.94 22.61 7.57
C ALA A 73 40.50 23.08 7.40
N SER A 74 39.95 23.00 6.19
CA SER A 74 38.52 23.19 5.95
C SER A 74 37.78 22.00 6.55
N THR A 75 37.60 21.99 7.87
CA THR A 75 36.63 21.13 8.53
C THR A 75 35.27 21.68 8.16
N ASP A 76 34.71 21.22 7.05
CA ASP A 76 33.34 21.54 6.67
C ASP A 76 32.45 21.19 7.87
N PRO A 77 31.70 22.14 8.43
CA PRO A 77 30.86 21.91 9.61
C PRO A 77 29.77 20.84 9.35
N GLN A 78 29.53 20.49 8.09
CA GLN A 78 28.66 19.39 7.71
C GLN A 78 29.24 17.99 8.01
N LEU A 79 30.56 17.82 8.17
CA LEU A 79 31.17 16.52 8.48
C LEU A 79 31.17 16.19 9.98
N VAL A 80 30.88 17.16 10.86
CA VAL A 80 30.88 16.98 12.31
C VAL A 80 29.44 16.82 12.80
N GLY A 81 28.81 15.70 12.48
CA GLY A 81 27.44 15.43 12.91
C GLY A 81 27.00 13.98 12.74
N TRP A 82 25.91 13.65 13.41
CA TRP A 82 25.20 12.38 13.27
C TRP A 82 23.95 12.58 12.43
N GLU A 83 23.73 11.68 11.47
CA GLU A 83 22.45 11.54 10.79
C GLU A 83 21.66 10.38 11.40
N PHE A 84 20.34 10.50 11.35
CA PHE A 84 19.41 9.52 11.92
C PHE A 84 18.44 9.03 10.86
N LYS A 85 18.03 7.77 10.99
CA LYS A 85 16.93 7.23 10.19
C LYS A 85 16.07 6.29 11.00
N ILE A 86 14.82 6.14 10.56
CA ILE A 86 13.88 5.18 11.11
C ILE A 86 13.49 4.23 9.99
N VAL A 87 13.79 2.94 10.19
CA VAL A 87 13.38 1.88 9.29
C VAL A 87 12.06 1.32 9.80
N ARG A 88 11.04 1.34 8.94
CA ARG A 88 9.67 0.90 9.22
C ARG A 88 9.37 -0.43 8.52
N ALA A 89 8.58 -1.27 9.16
CA ALA A 89 8.03 -2.49 8.59
C ALA A 89 6.50 -2.42 8.59
N SER A 90 5.87 -3.02 7.58
CA SER A 90 4.40 -3.07 7.46
C SER A 90 3.73 -3.96 8.51
N ARG A 91 4.52 -4.82 9.16
CA ARG A 91 4.08 -5.79 10.18
C ARG A 91 5.12 -5.85 11.31
N ASP A 92 4.80 -6.57 12.36
CA ASP A 92 5.64 -6.79 13.55
C ASP A 92 6.86 -7.72 13.26
N LEU A 93 7.61 -7.41 12.19
CA LEU A 93 8.76 -8.17 11.71
C LEU A 93 9.90 -8.15 12.73
N PHE A 94 10.10 -7.02 13.42
CA PHE A 94 11.20 -6.85 14.37
C PHE A 94 10.92 -7.49 15.74
N ARG A 95 9.74 -8.10 15.90
CA ARG A 95 9.46 -9.00 17.02
C ARG A 95 10.33 -10.26 16.94
N ASN A 96 10.69 -10.70 15.73
CA ASN A 96 11.60 -11.82 15.53
C ASN A 96 13.06 -11.32 15.60
N PRO A 97 13.86 -11.76 16.58
CA PRO A 97 15.23 -11.29 16.75
C PRO A 97 16.13 -11.63 15.54
N ALA A 98 15.87 -12.74 14.85
CA ALA A 98 16.66 -13.13 13.67
C ALA A 98 16.48 -12.14 12.51
N VAL A 99 15.27 -11.61 12.34
CA VAL A 99 14.96 -10.61 11.31
C VAL A 99 15.58 -9.26 11.66
N LEU A 100 15.52 -8.87 12.94
CA LEU A 100 16.15 -7.65 13.44
C LEU A 100 17.68 -7.71 13.29
N GLN A 101 18.30 -8.84 13.61
CA GLN A 101 19.74 -9.03 13.46
C GLN A 101 20.14 -8.91 11.99
N LYS A 102 19.42 -9.57 11.08
CA LYS A 102 19.66 -9.45 9.64
C LYS A 102 19.55 -8.00 9.16
N LEU A 103 18.53 -7.26 9.63
CA LEU A 103 18.42 -5.83 9.34
C LEU A 103 19.65 -5.07 9.84
N CYS A 104 20.11 -5.34 11.07
CA CYS A 104 21.28 -4.65 11.62
C CYS A 104 22.56 -4.97 10.82
N GLU A 105 22.74 -6.20 10.37
CA GLU A 105 23.86 -6.60 9.52
C GLU A 105 23.83 -5.88 8.17
N GLU A 106 22.66 -5.81 7.54
CA GLU A 106 22.47 -5.02 6.33
C GLU A 106 22.80 -3.56 6.61
N GLU A 107 22.17 -2.93 7.59
CA GLU A 107 22.37 -1.51 7.87
C GLU A 107 23.82 -1.17 8.27
N ALA A 108 24.50 -2.08 8.98
CA ALA A 108 25.91 -1.94 9.33
C ALA A 108 26.82 -1.89 8.09
N MET A 109 26.51 -2.60 7.00
CA MET A 109 27.28 -2.51 5.74
C MET A 109 27.23 -1.10 5.13
N SER A 110 26.18 -0.33 5.41
CA SER A 110 26.07 1.08 5.01
C SER A 110 26.60 2.06 6.07
N GLY A 111 27.22 1.55 7.14
CA GLY A 111 27.72 2.32 8.27
C GLY A 111 26.65 2.81 9.25
N TRP A 112 25.42 2.31 9.16
CA TRP A 112 24.36 2.62 10.12
C TRP A 112 24.52 1.77 11.38
N ILE A 113 24.40 2.41 12.53
CA ILE A 113 24.51 1.79 13.84
C ILE A 113 23.14 1.84 14.50
N LEU A 114 22.67 0.70 14.99
CA LEU A 114 21.42 0.60 15.74
C LEU A 114 21.49 1.53 16.96
N LEU A 115 20.56 2.47 17.06
CA LEU A 115 20.44 3.36 18.22
C LEU A 115 19.45 2.80 19.23
N GLU A 116 18.22 2.54 18.77
CA GLU A 116 17.14 2.04 19.60
C GLU A 116 16.07 1.33 18.77
N LYS A 117 15.36 0.41 19.42
CA LYS A 117 14.16 -0.24 18.86
C LYS A 117 12.95 0.47 19.45
N LEU A 118 12.21 1.20 18.62
CA LEU A 118 11.05 1.98 19.06
C LEU A 118 9.86 1.07 19.36
N ASP A 119 9.57 0.13 18.46
CA ASP A 119 8.52 -0.88 18.62
C ASP A 119 8.86 -2.15 17.79
N ASP A 120 7.91 -3.06 17.57
CA ASP A 120 8.09 -4.27 16.76
C ASP A 120 8.06 -3.99 15.23
N ARG A 121 7.85 -2.74 14.81
CA ARG A 121 7.75 -2.30 13.41
C ARG A 121 8.72 -1.19 13.02
N ARG A 122 9.38 -0.54 13.98
CA ARG A 122 10.20 0.65 13.78
C ARG A 122 11.48 0.56 14.59
N VAL A 123 12.58 0.80 13.91
CA VAL A 123 13.92 0.76 14.48
C VAL A 123 14.67 2.00 14.04
N ARG A 124 15.34 2.66 14.99
CA ARG A 124 16.09 3.88 14.76
C ARG A 124 17.58 3.58 14.66
N PHE A 125 18.23 4.14 13.65
CA PHE A 125 19.66 4.04 13.40
C PHE A 125 20.31 5.41 13.39
N LYS A 126 21.62 5.45 13.66
CA LYS A 126 22.47 6.63 13.52
C LYS A 126 23.71 6.33 12.68
N ARG A 127 24.23 7.33 11.97
CA ARG A 127 25.48 7.23 11.20
C ARG A 127 26.22 8.57 11.25
N LEU A 128 27.55 8.52 11.13
CA LEU A 128 28.36 9.75 11.01
C LEU A 128 28.19 10.34 9.61
N ILE A 129 27.93 11.64 9.50
CA ILE A 129 27.70 12.31 8.21
C ILE A 129 28.94 12.20 7.30
N ALA A 130 30.14 12.20 7.87
CA ALA A 130 31.38 11.99 7.13
C ALA A 130 31.40 10.68 6.31
N LEU A 131 30.69 9.64 6.78
CA LEU A 131 30.67 8.32 6.15
C LEU A 131 29.85 8.33 4.84
N ARG A 132 28.98 9.33 4.64
CA ARG A 132 28.21 9.51 3.39
C ARG A 132 29.10 9.61 2.16
N ASN A 133 30.20 10.35 2.27
CA ASN A 133 31.10 10.63 1.15
C ASN A 133 32.11 9.50 0.90
N VAL A 134 32.37 8.68 1.92
CA VAL A 134 33.31 7.57 1.87
C VAL A 134 32.65 6.29 1.36
N LEU A 135 31.34 6.15 1.55
CA LEU A 135 30.60 4.96 1.15
C LEU A 135 30.35 4.96 -0.37
N ASP A 136 30.87 3.97 -1.07
CA ASP A 136 30.54 3.76 -2.49
C ASP A 136 29.16 3.10 -2.62
N VAL A 137 28.14 3.93 -2.84
CA VAL A 137 26.74 3.52 -3.00
C VAL A 137 26.58 2.47 -4.10
N LYS A 138 27.48 2.43 -5.10
CA LYS A 138 27.40 1.48 -6.21
C LYS A 138 27.74 0.04 -5.82
N GLN A 139 28.46 -0.16 -4.70
CA GLN A 139 28.85 -1.48 -4.23
C GLN A 139 27.74 -2.15 -3.40
N LEU A 140 26.75 -1.40 -2.93
CA LEU A 140 25.68 -1.93 -2.09
C LEU A 140 24.54 -2.50 -2.93
N SER A 141 24.00 -3.65 -2.50
CA SER A 141 22.87 -4.31 -3.14
C SER A 141 21.50 -3.68 -2.85
N TYR A 142 21.47 -2.66 -1.98
CA TYR A 142 20.27 -1.96 -1.55
C TYR A 142 20.56 -0.48 -1.29
N ASP A 143 19.50 0.32 -1.25
CA ASP A 143 19.58 1.75 -0.95
C ASP A 143 19.85 2.02 0.54
N PRO A 144 20.96 2.70 0.91
CA PRO A 144 21.28 3.09 2.28
C PRO A 144 20.24 3.97 2.95
N TYR A 145 19.43 4.71 2.18
CA TYR A 145 18.41 5.65 2.67
C TYR A 145 17.01 5.06 2.67
N ARG A 146 16.85 3.75 2.44
CA ARG A 146 15.56 3.07 2.57
C ARG A 146 14.97 3.30 3.96
N SER A 147 13.69 3.66 3.97
CA SER A 147 12.88 3.85 5.19
C SER A 147 11.91 2.71 5.44
N HIS A 148 11.79 1.76 4.51
CA HIS A 148 10.90 0.60 4.62
C HIS A 148 11.65 -0.73 4.45
N TYR A 149 11.33 -1.70 5.31
CA TYR A 149 11.91 -3.03 5.32
C TYR A 149 10.82 -4.10 5.22
N GLY A 150 11.05 -5.06 4.32
CA GLY A 150 10.11 -6.12 3.98
C GLY A 150 9.28 -5.85 2.72
N SER A 151 8.63 -6.90 2.22
CA SER A 151 7.77 -6.81 1.03
C SER A 151 6.39 -6.27 1.42
N SER A 152 5.93 -5.24 0.71
CA SER A 152 4.53 -4.77 0.76
C SER A 152 3.56 -5.71 0.03
N LEU A 153 4.09 -6.58 -0.84
CA LEU A 153 3.31 -7.53 -1.63
C LEU A 153 3.17 -8.84 -0.87
N THR A 154 1.99 -9.03 -0.31
CA THR A 154 1.63 -10.30 0.34
C THR A 154 1.14 -11.28 -0.73
N PRO A 155 1.54 -12.56 -0.70
CA PRO A 155 0.97 -13.56 -1.62
C PRO A 155 -0.56 -13.65 -1.47
N LEU A 156 -1.08 -13.30 -0.30
CA LEU A 156 -2.51 -13.23 -0.01
C LEU A 156 -3.25 -12.17 -0.85
N THR A 157 -2.63 -11.01 -1.15
CA THR A 157 -3.25 -10.01 -2.04
C THR A 157 -3.39 -10.53 -3.47
N TRP A 158 -2.42 -11.32 -3.96
CA TRP A 158 -2.54 -11.96 -5.28
C TRP A 158 -3.64 -13.02 -5.33
N VAL A 159 -3.76 -13.84 -4.29
CA VAL A 159 -4.86 -14.82 -4.18
C VAL A 159 -6.22 -14.11 -4.17
N GLY A 160 -6.34 -13.00 -3.43
CA GLY A 160 -7.55 -12.18 -3.43
C GLY A 160 -7.88 -11.60 -4.81
N ALA A 161 -6.89 -11.10 -5.54
CA ALA A 161 -7.07 -10.57 -6.89
C ALA A 161 -7.55 -11.67 -7.87
N ILE A 162 -6.96 -12.87 -7.82
CA ILE A 162 -7.39 -14.00 -8.64
C ILE A 162 -8.83 -14.41 -8.31
N ALA A 163 -9.17 -14.51 -7.02
CA ALA A 163 -10.52 -14.83 -6.58
C ALA A 163 -11.56 -13.81 -7.08
N ALA A 164 -11.22 -12.51 -7.06
CA ALA A 164 -12.08 -11.45 -7.58
C ALA A 164 -12.29 -11.58 -9.10
N VAL A 165 -11.24 -11.89 -9.86
CA VAL A 165 -11.36 -12.15 -11.31
C VAL A 165 -12.25 -13.36 -11.57
N LEU A 166 -12.07 -14.47 -10.83
CA LEU A 166 -12.89 -15.67 -10.98
C LEU A 166 -14.37 -15.42 -10.66
N MET A 167 -14.66 -14.58 -9.66
CA MET A 167 -16.03 -14.18 -9.32
C MET A 167 -16.74 -13.43 -10.46
N VAL A 168 -16.00 -12.76 -11.36
CA VAL A 168 -16.59 -12.11 -12.54
C VAL A 168 -16.65 -13.07 -13.72
N VAL A 169 -15.55 -13.77 -14.01
CA VAL A 169 -15.42 -14.60 -15.20
C VAL A 169 -16.36 -15.80 -15.17
N VAL A 170 -16.50 -16.48 -14.01
CA VAL A 170 -17.30 -17.70 -13.91
C VAL A 170 -18.79 -17.43 -14.18
N PRO A 171 -19.46 -16.44 -13.53
CA PRO A 171 -20.84 -16.11 -13.83
C PRO A 171 -21.04 -15.61 -15.27
N SER A 172 -20.13 -14.78 -15.78
CA SER A 172 -20.21 -14.29 -17.17
C SER A 172 -20.13 -15.41 -18.20
N TYR A 173 -19.24 -16.38 -17.99
CA TYR A 173 -19.12 -17.54 -18.87
C TYR A 173 -20.37 -18.43 -18.83
N PHE A 174 -20.92 -18.66 -17.63
CA PHE A 174 -22.13 -19.46 -17.47
C PHE A 174 -23.34 -18.78 -18.14
N ALA A 175 -23.49 -17.46 -17.96
CA ALA A 175 -24.53 -16.68 -18.59
C ALA A 175 -24.42 -16.72 -20.13
N TYR A 176 -23.21 -16.58 -20.67
CA TYR A 176 -22.97 -16.65 -22.11
C TYR A 176 -23.43 -18.00 -22.70
N ASN A 177 -23.01 -19.12 -22.11
CA ASN A 177 -23.38 -20.46 -22.58
C ASN A 177 -24.89 -20.71 -22.55
N LEU A 178 -25.59 -20.21 -21.53
CA LEU A 178 -27.03 -20.36 -21.38
C LEU A 178 -27.77 -19.59 -22.48
N VAL A 179 -27.38 -18.33 -22.71
CA VAL A 179 -27.98 -17.47 -23.74
C VAL A 179 -27.71 -18.01 -25.14
N SER A 180 -26.48 -18.45 -25.42
CA SER A 180 -26.13 -19.02 -26.73
C SER A 180 -26.93 -20.29 -27.04
N GLY A 181 -27.16 -21.13 -26.02
CA GLY A 181 -27.98 -22.34 -26.17
C GLY A 181 -29.46 -22.04 -26.41
N MET A 182 -30.01 -21.02 -25.75
CA MET A 182 -31.39 -20.58 -26.01
C MET A 182 -31.56 -19.99 -27.42
N LEU A 183 -30.61 -19.18 -27.88
CA LEU A 183 -30.65 -18.61 -29.23
C LEU A 183 -30.58 -19.70 -30.31
N SER A 184 -29.72 -20.70 -30.14
CA SER A 184 -29.59 -21.78 -31.12
C SER A 184 -30.89 -22.58 -31.24
N HIS A 185 -31.54 -22.89 -30.11
CA HIS A 185 -32.84 -23.59 -30.10
C HIS A 185 -33.97 -22.75 -30.70
N ALA A 186 -33.97 -21.44 -30.46
CA ALA A 186 -34.96 -20.53 -31.04
C ALA A 186 -34.81 -20.38 -32.56
N GLN A 187 -33.59 -20.53 -33.10
CA GLN A 187 -33.34 -20.48 -34.53
C GLN A 187 -33.75 -21.79 -35.25
N GLU A 188 -33.67 -22.93 -34.57
CA GLU A 188 -34.10 -24.23 -35.11
C GLU A 188 -35.63 -24.40 -35.10
N ASN A 189 -36.32 -23.82 -34.11
CA ASN A 189 -37.79 -23.83 -34.04
C ASN A 189 -38.34 -22.39 -34.06
N PRO A 190 -38.38 -21.74 -35.24
CA PRO A 190 -39.03 -20.44 -35.35
C PRO A 190 -40.51 -20.58 -34.96
N PRO A 191 -41.08 -19.62 -34.20
CA PRO A 191 -42.50 -19.65 -33.88
C PRO A 191 -43.31 -19.65 -35.18
N ALA A 192 -44.39 -20.44 -35.21
CA ALA A 192 -45.29 -20.51 -36.36
C ALA A 192 -45.72 -19.09 -36.76
N SER A 193 -45.56 -18.78 -38.04
CA SER A 193 -46.00 -17.52 -38.64
C SER A 193 -47.49 -17.34 -38.39
N PRO A 194 -47.96 -16.22 -37.80
CA PRO A 194 -49.39 -15.96 -37.60
C PRO A 194 -50.20 -15.90 -38.91
N TYR A 195 -49.53 -15.91 -40.07
CA TYR A 195 -50.13 -15.72 -41.39
C TYR A 195 -50.40 -17.02 -42.14
N GLU A 196 -50.05 -18.19 -41.58
CA GLU A 196 -50.15 -19.48 -42.27
C GLU A 196 -51.55 -20.13 -42.18
N GLU A 197 -52.43 -19.61 -41.31
CA GLU A 197 -53.81 -20.11 -41.12
C GLU A 197 -54.90 -19.26 -41.81
N ILE A 198 -54.55 -18.26 -42.61
CA ILE A 198 -55.56 -17.44 -43.29
C ILE A 198 -56.01 -18.18 -44.57
N PRO A 199 -57.25 -18.68 -44.66
CA PRO A 199 -57.74 -19.30 -45.88
C PRO A 199 -57.76 -18.28 -47.02
N PRO A 200 -57.52 -18.70 -48.28
CA PRO A 200 -57.56 -17.81 -49.43
C PRO A 200 -58.92 -17.11 -49.50
N GLN A 201 -58.93 -15.78 -49.42
CA GLN A 201 -60.14 -15.00 -49.68
C GLN A 201 -60.40 -14.97 -51.19
N ASP A 202 -61.47 -15.66 -51.61
CA ASP A 202 -62.03 -15.51 -52.94
C ASP A 202 -62.64 -14.11 -53.09
N PHE A 203 -61.94 -13.23 -53.81
CA PHE A 203 -62.49 -11.94 -54.21
C PHE A 203 -63.39 -12.15 -55.43
N PRO A 204 -64.61 -11.57 -55.47
CA PRO A 204 -65.48 -11.67 -56.64
C PRO A 204 -64.87 -10.94 -57.84
N PRO A 205 -65.10 -11.42 -59.08
CA PRO A 205 -64.55 -10.79 -60.27
C PRO A 205 -65.09 -9.37 -60.43
N ALA A 206 -64.19 -8.43 -60.69
CA ALA A 206 -64.54 -7.06 -61.03
C ALA A 206 -65.41 -7.05 -62.31
N GLN A 207 -66.56 -6.37 -62.23
CA GLN A 207 -67.46 -6.12 -63.36
C GLN A 207 -66.90 -5.05 -64.29
#